data_AF-Q4D6M6-F1
#
_entry.id   AF-Q4D6M6-F1
#
_cell.length_a   1.000
_cell.length_b   1.000
_cell.length_c   1.000
_cell.angle_alpha   90.00
_cell.angle_beta   90.00
_cell.angle_gamma   90.00
#
_symmetry.space_group_name_H-M   'P 1'
#
loop_
_entity.id
_entity.type
_entity.pdbx_description
1 polymer ?
#
loop_
_entity_poly.entity_id
_entity_poly.type
_entity_poly.pdbx_seq_one_letter_code
_entity_poly.pdbx_strand_id
1 'polypeptide(L)'
;MSRNTKEFNDLADKFTKVYDQQRRDLELCLQSRVNDDINFVCQKQKGAYLEGIAQVFCKKEYDAGVKCQKAAGERWSTECFKENVAFGQCTDTVLKKLYIYNIERNKKNPAAN
;
A
#
# COMPACT_ATOMS: atom_id res chain seq x y z
N MET A 1 -18.65 14.34 7.60
CA MET A 1 -18.68 12.87 7.35
C MET A 1 -17.38 12.49 6.66
N SER A 2 -16.82 11.30 6.94
CA SER A 2 -15.60 10.84 6.27
C SER A 2 -15.85 10.67 4.79
N ARG A 3 -14.85 10.98 3.94
CA ARG A 3 -14.94 10.69 2.49
C ARG A 3 -14.91 9.19 2.20
N ASN A 4 -14.36 8.40 3.11
CA ASN A 4 -14.27 6.95 3.00
C ASN A 4 -15.49 6.27 3.63
N THR A 5 -15.79 5.05 3.18
CA THR A 5 -16.80 4.20 3.82
C THR A 5 -16.36 3.81 5.23
N LYS A 6 -17.33 3.48 6.09
CA LYS A 6 -17.03 2.96 7.45
C LYS A 6 -16.14 1.72 7.38
N GLU A 7 -16.48 0.78 6.49
CA GLU A 7 -15.70 -0.44 6.25
C GLU A 7 -14.25 -0.14 5.86
N PHE A 8 -14.01 0.84 4.99
CA PHE A 8 -12.64 1.22 4.62
C PHE A 8 -11.89 1.79 5.83
N ASN A 9 -12.54 2.63 6.64
CA ASN A 9 -11.91 3.21 7.82
C ASN A 9 -11.59 2.15 8.89
N ASP A 10 -12.46 1.15 9.09
CA ASP A 10 -12.20 0.04 10.02
C ASP A 10 -10.98 -0.80 9.55
N LEU A 11 -10.86 -1.04 8.24
CA LEU A 11 -9.69 -1.69 7.65
C LEU A 11 -8.43 -0.81 7.75
N ALA A 12 -8.55 0.51 7.56
CA ALA A 12 -7.46 1.46 7.70
C ALA A 12 -6.96 1.52 9.15
N ASP A 13 -7.86 1.52 10.14
CA ASP A 13 -7.51 1.45 11.57
C ASP A 13 -6.70 0.17 11.87
N LYS A 14 -7.14 -0.97 11.33
CA LYS A 14 -6.42 -2.25 11.47
C LYS A 14 -5.06 -2.20 10.77
N PHE A 15 -5.02 -1.71 9.53
CA PHE A 15 -3.80 -1.58 8.74
C PHE A 15 -2.76 -0.71 9.43
N THR A 16 -3.15 0.48 9.89
CA THR A 16 -2.26 1.40 10.61
C THR A 16 -1.71 0.79 11.90
N LYS A 17 -2.45 -0.10 12.57
CA LYS A 17 -1.94 -0.79 13.78
C LYS A 17 -1.01 -1.95 13.44
N VAL A 18 -1.37 -2.77 12.45
CA VAL A 18 -0.63 -4.01 12.11
C VAL A 18 0.66 -3.70 11.36
N TYR A 19 0.64 -2.72 10.46
CA TYR A 19 1.77 -2.37 9.58
C TYR A 19 2.49 -1.09 10.02
N ASP A 20 2.33 -0.70 11.28
CA ASP A 20 2.94 0.51 11.84
C ASP A 20 4.48 0.47 11.74
N GLN A 21 5.09 -0.69 11.98
CA GLN A 21 6.54 -0.85 11.86
C GLN A 21 7.01 -0.61 10.42
N GLN A 22 6.35 -1.23 9.43
CA GLN A 22 6.67 -1.05 8.01
C GLN A 22 6.50 0.40 7.57
N ARG A 23 5.48 1.09 8.11
CA ARG A 23 5.29 2.52 7.89
C ARG A 23 6.46 3.33 8.46
N ARG A 24 6.84 3.11 9.73
CA ARG A 24 7.97 3.79 10.37
C ARG A 24 9.29 3.52 9.65
N ASP A 25 9.55 2.28 9.27
CA ASP A 25 10.77 1.90 8.54
C ASP A 25 10.85 2.60 7.18
N LEU A 26 9.72 2.67 6.47
CA LEU A 26 9.62 3.42 5.23
C LEU A 26 9.85 4.91 5.46
N GLU A 27 9.19 5.51 6.44
CA GLU A 27 9.37 6.93 6.80
C GLU A 27 10.82 7.26 7.16
N LEU A 28 11.48 6.44 7.98
CA LEU A 28 12.89 6.60 8.35
C LEU A 28 13.81 6.47 7.13
N CYS A 29 13.52 5.53 6.23
CA CYS A 29 14.27 5.39 4.98
C CYS A 29 14.11 6.64 4.10
N LEU A 30 12.89 7.14 3.93
CA LEU A 30 12.60 8.35 3.15
C LEU A 30 13.28 9.60 3.74
N GLN A 31 13.27 9.74 5.06
CA GLN A 31 13.88 10.87 5.76
C GLN A 31 15.41 10.87 5.72
N SER A 32 16.05 9.70 5.78
CA SER A 32 17.51 9.59 5.79
C SER A 32 18.16 9.84 4.42
N ARG A 33 17.36 9.88 3.34
CA ARG A 33 17.84 9.77 1.95
C ARG A 33 17.11 10.71 0.98
N VAL A 34 16.69 11.89 1.45
CA VAL A 34 15.86 12.85 0.69
C VAL A 34 16.44 13.22 -0.68
N ASN A 35 17.76 13.17 -0.84
CA ASN A 35 18.47 13.54 -2.08
C ASN A 35 18.86 12.34 -2.98
N ASP A 36 18.67 11.11 -2.50
CA ASP A 36 19.00 9.92 -3.28
C ASP A 36 17.80 9.49 -4.13
N ASP A 37 18.01 8.57 -5.10
CA ASP A 37 16.88 7.94 -5.78
C ASP A 37 16.11 7.07 -4.77
N ILE A 38 15.18 7.69 -4.09
CA ILE A 38 14.32 7.11 -3.07
C ILE A 38 13.63 5.84 -3.59
N ASN A 39 13.28 5.82 -4.89
CA ASN A 39 12.64 4.66 -5.50
C ASN A 39 13.58 3.47 -5.63
N PHE A 40 14.89 3.68 -5.61
CA PHE A 40 15.90 2.62 -5.56
C PHE A 40 16.32 2.30 -4.12
N VAL A 41 16.55 3.32 -3.29
CA VAL A 41 17.11 3.16 -1.94
C VAL A 41 16.11 2.50 -0.98
N CYS A 42 14.84 2.89 -1.02
CA CYS A 42 13.81 2.42 -0.09
C CYS A 42 12.94 1.30 -0.65
N GLN A 43 13.38 0.60 -1.71
CA GLN A 43 12.59 -0.45 -2.37
C GLN A 43 12.11 -1.54 -1.41
N LYS A 44 12.97 -1.97 -0.49
CA LYS A 44 12.65 -3.02 0.48
C LYS A 44 11.51 -2.59 1.41
N GLN A 45 11.62 -1.41 2.02
CA GLN A 45 10.63 -0.88 2.95
C GLN A 45 9.32 -0.56 2.22
N LYS A 46 9.41 0.01 1.00
CA LYS A 46 8.27 0.27 0.13
C LYS A 46 7.55 -1.03 -0.21
N GLY A 47 8.28 -2.08 -0.56
CA GLY A 47 7.74 -3.41 -0.85
C GLY A 47 6.98 -4.00 0.33
N ALA A 48 7.56 -3.98 1.53
CA ALA A 48 6.91 -4.49 2.74
C ALA A 48 5.62 -3.72 3.09
N TYR A 49 5.62 -2.40 2.92
CA TYR A 49 4.43 -1.59 3.14
C TYR A 49 3.34 -1.86 2.08
N LEU A 50 3.72 -1.98 0.80
CA LEU A 50 2.80 -2.33 -0.29
C LEU A 50 2.24 -3.74 -0.16
N GLU A 51 3.02 -4.69 0.36
CA GLU A 51 2.53 -6.04 0.67
C GLU A 51 1.42 -5.98 1.72
N GLY A 52 1.56 -5.14 2.75
CA GLY A 52 0.49 -4.94 3.72
C GLY A 52 -0.78 -4.37 3.10
N ILE A 53 -0.65 -3.40 2.19
CA ILE A 53 -1.78 -2.87 1.42
C ILE A 53 -2.42 -3.98 0.58
N ALA A 54 -1.61 -4.80 -0.08
CA ALA A 54 -2.07 -5.93 -0.89
C ALA A 54 -2.89 -6.90 -0.05
N GLN A 55 -2.38 -7.34 1.10
CA GLN A 55 -3.06 -8.33 1.93
C GLN A 55 -4.34 -7.82 2.60
N VAL A 56 -4.40 -6.53 2.94
CA VAL A 56 -5.57 -5.96 3.64
C VAL A 56 -6.66 -5.48 2.68
N PHE A 57 -6.29 -4.83 1.57
CA PHE A 57 -7.25 -4.13 0.73
C PHE A 57 -7.38 -4.69 -0.69
N CYS A 58 -6.29 -5.24 -1.24
CA CYS A 58 -6.22 -5.65 -2.65
C CYS A 58 -5.98 -7.15 -2.79
N LYS A 59 -6.43 -7.95 -1.81
CA LYS A 59 -6.08 -9.38 -1.72
C LYS A 59 -6.53 -10.14 -2.95
N LYS A 60 -7.72 -9.83 -3.46
CA LYS A 60 -8.29 -10.47 -4.66
C LYS A 60 -7.41 -10.23 -5.88
N GLU A 61 -7.02 -8.98 -6.13
CA GLU A 61 -6.20 -8.57 -7.26
C GLU A 61 -4.78 -9.12 -7.12
N TYR A 62 -4.22 -9.11 -5.91
CA TYR A 62 -2.92 -9.69 -5.60
C TYR A 62 -2.90 -11.20 -5.85
N ASP A 63 -3.87 -11.94 -5.31
CA ASP A 63 -3.97 -13.40 -5.46
C ASP A 63 -4.17 -13.78 -6.94
N ALA A 64 -4.93 -12.98 -7.71
CA ALA A 64 -5.07 -13.14 -9.16
C ALA A 64 -3.75 -12.92 -9.90
N GLY A 65 -3.01 -11.86 -9.54
CA GLY A 65 -1.66 -11.59 -10.08
C GLY A 65 -0.69 -12.73 -9.79
N VAL A 66 -0.61 -13.20 -8.54
CA VAL A 66 0.24 -14.34 -8.15
C VAL A 66 -0.15 -15.60 -8.90
N LYS A 67 -1.44 -15.87 -9.05
CA LYS A 67 -1.93 -17.03 -9.81
C LYS A 67 -1.50 -16.95 -11.27
N CYS A 68 -1.64 -15.80 -11.90
CA CYS A 68 -1.21 -15.61 -13.29
C CYS A 68 0.30 -15.75 -13.41
N GLN A 69 1.08 -15.10 -12.54
CA GLN A 69 2.55 -15.17 -12.55
C GLN A 69 3.06 -16.60 -12.45
N LYS A 70 2.45 -17.41 -11.58
CA LYS A 70 2.76 -18.84 -11.45
C LYS A 70 2.45 -19.63 -12.72
N ALA A 71 1.39 -19.28 -13.45
CA ALA A 71 1.01 -19.95 -14.69
C ALA A 71 1.88 -19.54 -15.89
N ALA A 72 2.23 -18.25 -15.99
CA ALA A 72 3.00 -17.68 -17.10
C ALA A 72 4.51 -17.91 -17.00
N GLY A 73 5.04 -18.22 -15.81
CA GLY A 73 6.48 -18.40 -15.59
C GLY A 73 7.26 -17.14 -15.95
N GLU A 74 8.30 -17.25 -16.78
CA GLU A 74 9.13 -16.11 -17.18
C GLU A 74 8.39 -15.06 -18.02
N ARG A 75 7.27 -15.42 -18.66
CA ARG A 75 6.49 -14.52 -19.52
C ARG A 75 5.45 -13.71 -18.76
N TRP A 76 5.46 -13.77 -17.42
CA TRP A 76 4.48 -13.12 -16.57
C TRP A 76 4.31 -11.62 -16.85
N SER A 77 5.37 -10.92 -17.23
CA SER A 77 5.32 -9.47 -17.47
C SER A 77 4.38 -9.11 -18.63
N THR A 78 4.31 -9.97 -19.64
CA THR A 78 3.45 -9.79 -20.81
C THR A 78 2.11 -10.50 -20.62
N GLU A 79 2.12 -11.75 -20.13
CA GLU A 79 0.91 -12.57 -20.03
C GLU A 79 -0.03 -12.12 -18.90
N CYS A 80 0.49 -11.52 -17.82
CA CYS A 80 -0.28 -11.08 -16.66
C CYS A 80 -0.51 -9.58 -16.62
N PHE A 81 -0.42 -8.89 -17.76
CA PHE A 81 -0.59 -7.44 -17.83
C PHE A 81 -1.91 -6.98 -17.20
N LYS A 82 -3.01 -7.70 -17.47
CA LYS A 82 -4.34 -7.38 -16.95
C LYS A 82 -4.40 -7.44 -15.42
N GLU A 83 -3.86 -8.49 -14.83
CA GLU A 83 -3.83 -8.70 -13.38
C GLU A 83 -2.91 -7.67 -12.70
N ASN A 84 -1.75 -7.38 -13.31
CA ASN A 84 -0.83 -6.36 -12.83
C ASN A 84 -1.47 -4.96 -12.86
N VAL A 85 -2.21 -4.62 -13.92
CA VAL A 85 -2.95 -3.35 -14.01
C VAL A 85 -4.06 -3.29 -12.96
N ALA A 86 -4.83 -4.36 -12.77
CA ALA A 86 -5.88 -4.41 -11.77
C ALA A 86 -5.33 -4.22 -10.34
N PHE A 87 -4.22 -4.89 -10.02
CA PHE A 87 -3.52 -4.71 -8.75
C PHE A 87 -2.97 -3.29 -8.59
N GLY A 88 -2.39 -2.70 -9.64
CA GLY A 88 -1.92 -1.32 -9.66
C GLY A 88 -3.05 -0.30 -9.39
N GLN A 89 -4.21 -0.49 -10.02
CA GLN A 89 -5.38 0.37 -9.82
C GLN A 89 -5.94 0.26 -8.40
N CYS A 90 -5.99 -0.95 -7.84
CA CYS A 90 -6.42 -1.15 -6.46
C CYS A 90 -5.47 -0.46 -5.48
N THR A 91 -4.16 -0.70 -5.62
CA THR A 91 -3.15 -0.11 -4.72
C THR A 91 -3.12 1.42 -4.78
N ASP A 92 -3.20 2.02 -5.97
CA ASP A 92 -3.31 3.48 -6.14
C ASP A 92 -4.57 4.05 -5.46
N THR A 93 -5.72 3.40 -5.65
CA THR A 93 -6.97 3.81 -5.02
C THR A 93 -6.88 3.74 -3.49
N VAL A 94 -6.32 2.66 -2.96
CA VAL A 94 -6.14 2.47 -1.52
C VAL A 94 -5.18 3.50 -0.94
N LEU A 95 -4.05 3.77 -1.62
CA LEU A 95 -3.09 4.80 -1.19
C LEU A 95 -3.75 6.18 -1.08
N LYS A 96 -4.56 6.58 -2.07
CA LYS A 96 -5.32 7.84 -2.04
C LYS A 96 -6.32 7.87 -0.88
N LYS A 97 -7.04 6.79 -0.63
CA LYS A 97 -8.00 6.70 0.48
C LYS A 97 -7.31 6.68 1.85
N LEU A 98 -6.18 6.00 1.99
CA LEU A 98 -5.34 6.01 3.20
C LEU A 98 -4.79 7.41 3.48
N TYR A 99 -4.36 8.14 2.44
CA TYR A 99 -3.95 9.54 2.57
C TYR A 99 -5.07 10.42 3.15
N ILE A 100 -6.29 10.29 2.61
CA ILE A 100 -7.46 11.02 3.13
C ILE A 100 -7.78 10.59 4.56
N TYR A 101 -7.77 9.29 4.85
CA TYR A 101 -7.99 8.75 6.19
C TYR A 101 -6.98 9.33 7.20
N ASN A 102 -5.69 9.39 6.84
CA ASN A 102 -4.65 9.96 7.69
C ASN A 102 -4.85 11.46 7.91
N ILE A 103 -5.23 12.23 6.88
CA ILE A 103 -5.59 13.66 7.05
C ILE A 103 -6.77 13.82 8.01
N GLU A 104 -7.84 13.04 7.83
CA GLU A 104 -9.03 13.12 8.67
C GLU A 104 -8.73 12.70 10.12
N ARG A 105 -7.87 11.69 10.32
CA ARG A 105 -7.41 11.23 11.63
C ARG A 105 -6.52 12.26 12.32
N ASN A 106 -5.56 12.85 11.61
CA ASN A 106 -4.68 13.90 12.16
C ASN A 106 -5.46 15.17 12.51
N LYS A 107 -6.49 15.53 11.74
CA LYS A 107 -7.39 16.64 12.08
C LYS A 107 -8.21 16.39 13.35
N LYS A 108 -8.60 15.13 13.60
CA LYS A 108 -9.34 14.75 14.80
C LYS A 108 -8.44 14.63 16.04
N ASN A 109 -7.21 14.19 15.84
CA ASN A 109 -6.22 14.00 16.90
C ASN A 109 -4.93 14.75 16.57
N PRO A 110 -4.89 16.08 16.74
CA PRO A 110 -3.68 16.85 16.47
C PRO A 110 -2.49 16.44 17.36
N ALA A 111 -2.75 15.80 18.51
CA ALA A 111 -1.73 15.28 19.44
C ALA A 111 -1.28 13.83 19.16
N ALA A 112 -1.75 13.18 18.09
CA ALA A 112 -1.43 11.76 17.81
C ALA A 112 -0.20 11.54 16.91
N ASN A 113 0.55 12.60 16.58
CA ASN A 113 1.83 12.53 15.85
C ASN A 113 2.96 13.06 16.72
#